data_AF-A0AAD5CH83-F1
#
_entry.id   AF-A0AAD5CH83-F1
#
_cell.length_a   1.000
_cell.length_b   1.000
_cell.length_c   1.000
_cell.angle_alpha   90.00
_cell.angle_beta   90.00
_cell.angle_gamma   90.00
#
_symmetry.space_group_name_H-M   'P 1'
#
loop_
_entity.id
_entity.type
_entity.pdbx_description
1 polymer ?
#
loop_
_entity_poly.entity_id
_entity_poly.type
_entity_poly.pdbx_seq_one_letter_code
_entity_poly.pdbx_strand_id
1 'polypeptide(L)' 'MAPKQPNTGLFVGLNKGHVVTKKELAPRPSDRKGVGKDKRALKVAKRKLGTHKRAKKKREEMSSVLRKMRSGGGAEKKK' A
#
# COMPACT_ATOMS: atom_id res chain seq x y z
N MET A 1 -9.95 2.27 14.97
CA MET A 1 -9.11 3.47 15.14
C MET A 1 -10.07 4.62 15.41
N ALA A 2 -9.95 5.32 16.54
CA ALA A 2 -10.89 6.38 16.92
C ALA A 2 -10.86 7.56 15.92
N PRO A 3 -12.00 8.25 15.69
CA PRO A 3 -12.02 9.40 14.80
C PRO A 3 -11.09 10.49 15.33
N LYS A 4 -10.31 11.10 14.44
CA LYS A 4 -9.40 12.18 14.83
C LYS A 4 -10.21 13.42 15.19
N GLN A 5 -10.04 13.88 16.43
CA GLN A 5 -10.78 15.01 16.99
C GLN A 5 -10.61 16.28 16.11
N PRO A 6 -11.66 17.11 15.98
CA PRO A 6 -11.58 18.35 15.22
C PRO A 6 -10.66 19.37 15.89
N ASN A 7 -10.15 20.30 15.07
CA ASN A 7 -9.32 21.40 15.58
C ASN A 7 -10.21 22.33 16.42
N THR A 8 -9.71 22.78 17.58
CA THR A 8 -10.42 23.57 18.59
C THR A 8 -10.42 25.07 18.31
N GLY A 9 -9.83 25.52 17.19
CA GLY A 9 -9.79 26.95 16.85
C GLY A 9 -8.84 27.78 17.73
N LEU A 10 -8.16 27.14 18.68
CA LEU A 10 -7.22 27.79 19.59
C LEU A 10 -5.88 28.04 18.89
N PHE A 11 -5.21 29.15 19.24
CA PHE A 11 -3.88 29.48 18.74
C PHE A 11 -2.80 28.48 19.25
N VAL A 12 -3.01 27.92 20.46
CA VAL A 12 -2.12 26.96 21.12
C VAL A 12 -2.90 25.74 21.64
N GLY A 13 -2.25 24.58 21.75
CA GLY A 13 -2.87 23.30 22.19
C GLY A 13 -2.79 22.15 21.18
N LEU A 14 -3.26 20.95 21.55
CA LEU A 14 -3.14 19.71 20.75
C LEU A 14 -3.99 19.70 19.47
N ASN A 15 -5.17 20.31 19.53
CA ASN A 15 -6.08 20.47 18.41
C ASN A 15 -6.05 21.92 17.89
N LYS A 16 -4.91 22.61 18.04
CA LYS A 16 -4.77 24.01 17.62
C LYS A 16 -4.94 24.20 16.11
N GLY A 17 -5.17 25.44 15.73
CA GLY A 17 -5.35 25.85 14.35
C GLY A 17 -6.83 25.99 13.98
N HIS A 18 -7.06 26.58 12.82
CA HIS A 18 -8.40 26.88 12.35
C HIS A 18 -9.24 25.60 12.24
N VAL A 19 -10.53 25.74 12.55
CA VAL A 19 -11.51 24.66 12.49
C VAL A 19 -11.75 24.30 11.02
N VAL A 20 -10.87 23.45 10.47
CA VAL A 20 -10.98 22.95 9.10
C VAL A 20 -11.64 21.59 9.14
N THR A 21 -12.78 21.47 8.47
CA THR A 21 -13.41 20.18 8.20
C THR A 21 -12.55 19.42 7.18
N LYS A 22 -11.93 18.32 7.61
CA LYS A 22 -11.12 17.49 6.70
C LYS A 22 -12.05 16.76 5.73
N LYS A 23 -11.93 17.08 4.44
CA LYS A 23 -12.57 16.33 3.38
C LYS A 23 -11.81 15.03 3.17
N GLU A 24 -12.44 13.89 3.43
CA GLU A 24 -11.86 12.59 3.09
C GLU A 24 -11.83 12.45 1.55
N LEU A 25 -10.63 12.62 0.98
CA LEU A 25 -10.42 12.41 -0.44
C LEU A 25 -10.45 10.92 -0.74
N ALA A 26 -11.23 10.51 -1.73
CA ALA A 26 -11.24 9.14 -2.17
C ALA A 26 -9.84 8.71 -2.64
N PRO A 27 -9.30 7.58 -2.15
CA PRO A 27 -7.98 7.10 -2.56
C PRO A 27 -7.96 6.85 -4.08
N ARG A 28 -6.94 7.36 -4.76
CA ARG A 28 -6.90 7.32 -6.23
C ARG A 28 -6.66 5.89 -6.71
N PRO A 29 -7.26 5.48 -7.83
CA PRO A 29 -7.02 4.15 -8.41
C PRO A 29 -5.53 3.89 -8.75
N SER A 30 -4.74 4.94 -9.00
CA SER A 30 -3.28 4.88 -9.20
C SER A 30 -2.56 4.24 -8.02
N ASP A 31 -2.96 4.63 -6.81
CA ASP A 31 -2.27 4.29 -5.56
C ASP A 31 -2.41 2.80 -5.25
N ARG A 32 -3.43 2.16 -5.81
CA ARG A 32 -3.74 0.73 -5.63
C ARG A 32 -2.97 -0.19 -6.58
N LYS A 33 -2.33 0.33 -7.61
CA LYS A 33 -1.83 -0.47 -8.76
C LYS A 33 -0.33 -0.76 -8.71
N GLY A 34 0.43 -0.06 -7.86
CA GLY A 34 1.89 -0.11 -7.84
C GLY A 34 2.52 0.53 -9.09
N VAL A 35 3.85 0.68 -9.09
CA VAL A 35 4.62 1.33 -10.17
C VAL A 35 5.55 0.35 -10.89
N GLY A 36 5.87 0.62 -12.16
CA GLY A 36 6.84 -0.19 -12.93
C GLY A 36 6.48 -1.67 -13.09
N LYS A 37 7.40 -2.56 -12.69
CA LYS A 37 7.33 -4.03 -12.90
C LYS A 37 6.11 -4.66 -12.20
N ASP A 38 5.73 -4.13 -11.06
CA ASP A 38 4.58 -4.56 -10.27
C ASP A 38 3.24 -4.37 -11.00
N LYS A 39 3.11 -3.26 -11.72
CA LYS A 39 1.94 -2.95 -12.55
C LYS A 39 1.84 -3.90 -13.75
N ARG A 40 2.99 -4.31 -14.30
CA ARG A 40 3.07 -5.31 -15.38
C ARG A 40 2.71 -6.70 -14.86
N ALA A 41 3.24 -7.13 -13.72
CA ALA A 41 2.90 -8.39 -13.08
C ALA A 41 1.39 -8.50 -12.76
N LEU A 42 0.81 -7.42 -12.21
CA LEU A 42 -0.62 -7.35 -11.94
C LEU A 42 -1.48 -7.42 -13.22
N LYS A 43 -1.05 -6.81 -14.33
CA LYS A 43 -1.74 -6.93 -15.64
C LYS A 43 -1.73 -8.38 -16.14
N VAL A 44 -0.59 -9.06 -16.06
CA VAL A 44 -0.46 -10.47 -16.49
C VAL A 44 -1.32 -11.38 -15.62
N ALA A 45 -1.24 -11.24 -14.30
CA ALA A 45 -2.04 -12.02 -13.36
C ALA A 45 -3.55 -11.77 -13.54
N LYS A 46 -3.97 -10.54 -13.82
CA LYS A 46 -5.37 -10.22 -14.13
C LYS A 46 -5.84 -10.86 -15.45
N ARG A 47 -5.00 -10.86 -16.49
CA ARG A 47 -5.32 -11.51 -17.77
C ARG A 47 -5.44 -13.04 -17.65
N LYS A 48 -4.68 -13.66 -16.74
CA LYS A 48 -4.72 -15.11 -16.50
C LYS A 48 -5.83 -15.55 -15.52
N LEU A 49 -6.02 -14.82 -14.41
CA LEU A 49 -6.94 -15.19 -13.33
C LEU A 49 -8.32 -14.51 -13.43
N GLY A 50 -8.49 -13.62 -14.41
CA GLY A 50 -9.69 -12.83 -14.68
C GLY A 50 -9.86 -11.61 -13.78
N THR A 51 -9.92 -11.81 -12.46
CA THR A 51 -10.35 -10.75 -11.53
C THR A 51 -9.18 -10.00 -10.86
N HIS A 52 -9.41 -8.73 -10.53
CA HIS A 52 -8.40 -7.86 -9.90
C HIS A 52 -8.07 -8.29 -8.46
N LYS A 53 -9.05 -8.79 -7.68
CA LYS A 53 -8.83 -9.29 -6.32
C LYS A 53 -7.93 -10.53 -6.33
N ARG A 54 -8.17 -11.49 -7.25
CA ARG A 54 -7.32 -12.68 -7.43
C ARG A 54 -5.91 -12.30 -7.90
N ALA A 55 -5.80 -11.38 -8.84
CA ALA A 55 -4.50 -10.88 -9.32
C ALA A 55 -3.67 -10.22 -8.21
N LYS A 56 -4.29 -9.42 -7.33
CA LYS A 56 -3.62 -8.82 -6.18
C LYS A 56 -3.14 -9.88 -5.19
N LYS A 57 -4.01 -10.83 -4.83
CA LYS A 57 -3.64 -11.93 -3.94
C LYS A 57 -2.46 -12.72 -4.50
N LYS A 58 -2.49 -13.05 -5.80
CA LYS A 58 -1.39 -13.80 -6.43
C LYS A 58 -0.09 -13.01 -6.49
N ARG A 59 -0.17 -11.69 -6.70
CA ARG A 59 1.01 -10.82 -6.65
C ARG A 59 1.65 -10.79 -5.25
N GLU A 60 0.84 -10.69 -4.19
CA GLU A 60 1.35 -10.71 -2.81
C GLU A 60 1.97 -12.07 -2.46
N GLU A 61 1.33 -13.18 -2.85
CA GLU A 61 1.89 -14.53 -2.69
C GLU A 61 3.27 -14.64 -3.36
N MET A 62 3.38 -14.29 -4.64
CA MET A 62 4.66 -14.35 -5.36
C MET A 62 5.72 -13.42 -4.77
N SER A 63 5.32 -12.22 -4.31
CA SER A 63 6.22 -11.28 -3.63
C SER A 63 6.77 -11.89 -2.34
N SER A 64 5.94 -12.57 -1.55
CA SER A 64 6.37 -13.21 -0.30
C SER A 64 7.33 -14.39 -0.54
N VAL A 65 7.11 -15.20 -1.57
CA VAL A 65 8.01 -16.31 -1.95
C VAL A 65 9.37 -15.78 -2.39
N LEU A 66 9.39 -14.75 -3.24
CA LEU A 66 10.64 -14.13 -3.68
C LEU A 66 11.41 -13.53 -2.52
N ARG A 67 10.74 -12.91 -1.54
CA ARG A 67 11.40 -12.41 -0.32
C ARG A 67 12.04 -13.55 0.48
N LYS A 68 11.33 -14.67 0.67
CA LYS A 68 11.84 -15.86 1.38
C LYS A 68 13.04 -16.49 0.68
N MET A 69 13.00 -16.62 -0.64
CA MET A 69 14.12 -17.14 -1.43
C MET A 69 15.34 -16.21 -1.34
N ARG A 70 15.12 -14.89 -1.31
CA ARG A 70 16.20 -13.89 -1.21
C ARG A 70 16.86 -13.85 0.16
N SER A 71 16.12 -14.15 1.23
CA SER A 71 16.68 -14.27 2.59
C SER A 71 17.43 -15.58 2.81
N GLY A 72 17.07 -16.66 2.12
CA GLY A 72 17.77 -17.95 2.22
C GLY A 72 19.10 -17.99 1.46
N GLY A 73 19.17 -17.42 0.25
CA GLY A 73 20.35 -17.48 -0.61
C GLY A 73 21.46 -16.45 -0.33
N GLY A 74 21.31 -15.62 0.70
CA GLY A 74 22.27 -14.55 1.03
C GLY A 74 23.40 -14.97 1.99
N ALA A 75 23.32 -16.16 2.60
CA ALA A 75 24.24 -16.59 3.64
C ALA A 75 25.45 -17.40 3.12
N GLU A 76 25.41 -17.94 1.89
CA GLU A 76 26.46 -18.87 1.39
C GLU A 76 27.57 -18.22 0.56
N LYS A 77 27.56 -16.89 0.32
CA LYS A 77 28.60 -16.20 -0.48
C LYS A 77 29.49 -15.26 0.33
N LYS A 78 29.90 -15.68 1.53
CA LYS A 78 31.04 -15.09 2.26
C LYS A 78 31.87 -16.21 2.90
N LYS A 79 32.73 -16.83 2.10
CA LYS A 79 33.99 -17.41 2.56
C LYS A 79 34.96 -17.47 1.38
#